data_AF-A0A3N5NV10-F1
#
_entry.id   AF-A0A3N5NV10-F1
#
_cell.length_a   1.000
_cell.length_b   1.000
_cell.length_c   1.000
_cell.angle_alpha   90.00
_cell.angle_beta   90.00
_cell.angle_gamma   90.00
#
_symmetry.space_group_name_H-M   'P 1'
#
loop_
_entity.id
_entity.type
_entity.pdbx_description
1 polymer ?
#
loop_
_entity_poly.entity_id
_entity_poly.type
_entity_poly.pdbx_seq_one_letter_code
_entity_poly.pdbx_strand_id
1 'polypeptide(L)'
;MEKELLPQRISRRSVLRMGTMAAGGLVLAACGATPSPQSTAAPAGAASPQPGAAGADKVLRVAIIETTEPLDPARYYGTSEMIVPLNTQEGLLRYKMGTYEFEPMLAESWEV
;
A
#
# COMPACT_ATOMS: atom_id res chain seq x y z
N MET A 1 46.56 -19.76 15.87
CA MET A 1 46.36 -18.72 16.90
C MET A 1 46.25 -17.38 16.20
N GLU A 2 45.24 -17.16 15.35
CA GLU A 2 43.83 -16.88 15.69
C GLU A 2 43.68 -15.64 16.57
N LYS A 3 43.32 -14.51 15.94
CA LYS A 3 42.76 -13.34 16.62
C LYS A 3 41.23 -13.49 16.55
N GLU A 4 40.63 -13.99 17.62
CA GLU A 4 39.18 -13.95 17.81
C GLU A 4 38.70 -12.49 17.83
N LEU A 5 37.84 -12.13 16.88
CA LEU A 5 37.05 -10.89 16.93
C LEU A 5 35.73 -11.23 17.65
N LEU A 6 35.72 -11.00 18.96
CA LEU A 6 34.54 -11.20 19.82
C LEU A 6 33.39 -10.23 19.42
N PRO A 7 32.13 -10.69 19.46
CA PRO A 7 30.96 -9.89 19.09
C PRO A 7 30.68 -8.79 20.12
N GLN A 8 30.69 -7.51 19.70
CA GLN A 8 30.29 -6.38 20.54
C GLN A 8 28.80 -6.45 20.88
N ARG A 9 28.48 -6.69 22.15
CA ARG A 9 27.11 -6.68 22.67
C ARG A 9 26.61 -5.25 22.87
N ILE A 10 25.71 -4.80 22.00
CA ILE A 10 25.00 -3.52 22.17
C ILE A 10 24.03 -3.65 23.35
N SER A 11 24.23 -2.84 24.38
CA SER A 11 23.41 -2.80 25.59
C SER A 11 22.15 -1.98 25.38
N ARG A 12 20.98 -2.55 25.71
CA ARG A 12 19.65 -1.89 25.66
C ARG A 12 19.60 -0.58 26.45
N ARG A 13 20.49 -0.39 27.43
CA ARG A 13 20.60 0.84 28.23
C ARG A 13 21.25 2.01 27.46
N SER A 14 22.03 1.73 26.42
CA SER A 14 22.60 2.79 25.54
C SER A 14 21.56 3.39 24.61
N VAL A 15 20.57 2.61 24.18
CA VAL A 15 19.47 3.10 23.32
C VAL A 15 18.53 4.01 24.12
N LEU A 16 18.24 3.66 25.38
CA LEU A 16 17.35 4.47 26.22
C LEU A 16 17.93 5.84 26.61
N ARG A 17 19.27 6.01 26.59
CA ARG A 17 19.93 7.29 26.89
C ARG A 17 19.95 8.27 25.71
N MET A 18 19.65 7.82 24.49
CA MET A 18 19.62 8.68 23.30
C MET A 18 18.21 9.22 22.96
N GLY A 19 17.22 9.01 23.85
CA GLY A 19 15.80 9.31 23.59
C GLY A 19 15.24 10.59 24.21
N THR A 20 16.03 11.38 24.96
CA THR A 20 15.50 12.50 25.79
C THR A 20 15.83 13.92 25.29
N MET A 21 16.15 14.12 24.01
CA MET A 21 16.52 15.46 23.47
C MET A 21 15.67 15.96 22.29
N ALA A 22 14.37 15.65 22.22
CA ALA A 22 13.52 16.18 21.16
C ALA A 22 12.04 16.39 21.55
N ALA A 23 11.77 17.02 22.69
CA ALA A 23 10.42 17.46 23.02
C ALA A 23 10.45 18.77 23.83
N GLY A 24 10.67 19.88 23.13
CA GLY A 24 10.69 21.20 23.74
C GLY A 24 10.30 22.28 22.73
N GLY A 25 9.02 22.65 22.73
CA GLY A 25 8.53 23.93 22.19
C GLY A 25 7.86 23.85 20.82
N LEU A 26 6.53 23.98 20.79
CA LEU A 26 5.88 25.26 20.49
C LEU A 26 4.35 25.12 20.67
N VAL A 27 3.83 25.85 21.66
CA VAL A 27 2.41 26.17 21.81
C VAL A 27 2.25 27.63 21.40
N LEU A 28 1.45 27.91 20.37
CA LEU A 28 0.80 29.20 20.09
C LEU A 28 -0.45 28.88 19.24
N ALA A 29 -1.66 29.08 19.78
CA ALA A 29 -2.52 30.26 19.56
C ALA A 29 -3.10 30.28 18.12
N ALA A 30 -4.37 30.55 17.82
CA ALA A 30 -5.42 31.23 18.55
C ALA A 30 -6.79 30.91 17.91
N CYS A 31 -7.84 31.21 18.68
CA CYS A 31 -9.25 31.25 18.31
C CYS A 31 -9.54 32.06 17.02
N GLY A 32 -10.59 31.65 16.30
CA GLY A 32 -11.32 32.58 15.43
C GLY A 32 -11.94 31.96 14.18
N ALA A 33 -13.04 31.22 14.32
CA ALA A 33 -13.99 31.04 13.21
C ALA A 33 -15.40 30.79 13.76
N THR A 34 -16.22 31.82 13.70
CA THR A 34 -17.67 31.81 13.93
C THR A 34 -18.34 30.90 12.90
N PRO A 35 -19.25 29.96 13.26
CA PRO A 35 -20.02 29.25 12.25
C PRO A 35 -21.10 30.19 11.69
N SER A 36 -20.94 30.62 10.43
CA SER A 36 -22.05 31.18 9.65
C SER A 36 -22.99 30.04 9.23
N PRO A 37 -24.32 30.23 9.28
CA PRO A 37 -25.27 29.25 8.77
C PRO A 37 -25.25 29.28 7.25
N GLN A 38 -24.69 28.25 6.63
CA GLN A 38 -24.69 28.10 5.17
C GLN A 38 -25.77 27.11 4.73
N SER A 39 -26.56 27.59 3.78
CA SER A 39 -27.77 27.05 3.19
C SER A 39 -27.68 25.58 2.79
N THR A 40 -28.74 24.81 3.08
CA THR A 40 -29.03 23.49 2.50
C THR A 40 -29.30 23.61 1.00
N ALA A 41 -28.24 23.62 0.21
CA ALA A 41 -28.31 23.30 -1.21
C ALA A 41 -28.27 21.78 -1.39
N ALA A 42 -29.15 21.28 -2.26
CA ALA A 42 -29.25 19.88 -2.67
C ALA A 42 -27.89 19.31 -3.13
N PRO A 43 -27.63 18.01 -2.96
CA PRO A 43 -26.31 17.44 -3.21
C PRO A 43 -25.92 17.65 -4.67
N ALA A 44 -24.85 18.42 -4.90
CA ALA A 44 -24.14 18.40 -6.16
C ALA A 44 -23.67 16.97 -6.36
N GLY A 45 -24.10 16.33 -7.46
CA GLY A 45 -23.65 15.01 -7.84
C GLY A 45 -22.13 14.98 -7.77
N ALA A 46 -21.59 14.09 -6.96
CA ALA A 46 -20.15 13.88 -6.87
C ALA A 46 -19.67 13.52 -8.27
N ALA A 47 -18.96 14.45 -8.91
CA ALA A 47 -18.22 14.16 -10.13
C ALA A 47 -17.31 12.98 -9.79
N SER A 48 -17.55 11.84 -10.44
CA SER A 48 -16.65 10.71 -10.35
C SER A 48 -15.24 11.22 -10.72
N PRO A 49 -14.20 10.94 -9.92
CA PRO A 49 -12.86 11.35 -10.27
C PRO A 49 -12.53 10.74 -11.64
N GLN A 50 -12.45 11.59 -12.65
CA GLN A 50 -11.95 11.22 -13.96
C GLN A 50 -10.56 10.60 -13.70
N PRO A 51 -10.30 9.35 -14.12
CA PRO A 51 -8.96 8.79 -14.03
C PRO A 51 -8.03 9.77 -14.73
N GLY A 52 -7.17 10.45 -13.95
CA GLY A 52 -6.20 11.38 -14.51
C GLY A 52 -5.44 10.64 -15.59
N ALA A 53 -5.36 11.22 -16.79
CA ALA A 53 -4.68 10.63 -17.93
C ALA A 53 -3.35 10.05 -17.45
N ALA A 54 -3.29 8.71 -17.41
CA ALA A 54 -2.07 8.02 -17.04
C ALA A 54 -1.06 8.41 -18.11
N GLY A 55 -0.18 9.35 -17.78
CA GLY A 55 0.92 9.71 -18.68
C GLY A 55 1.58 8.40 -19.10
N ALA A 56 1.55 8.13 -20.40
CA ALA A 56 2.24 6.98 -20.96
C ALA A 56 3.72 7.08 -20.53
N ASP A 57 4.31 5.93 -20.20
CA ASP A 57 5.72 5.77 -19.79
C ASP A 57 6.07 6.07 -18.32
N LYS A 58 5.27 5.57 -17.37
CA LYS A 58 5.66 5.56 -15.94
C LYS A 58 6.21 4.18 -15.54
N VAL A 59 7.42 4.17 -14.99
CA VAL A 59 8.02 2.96 -14.39
C VAL A 59 7.64 2.90 -12.91
N LEU A 60 6.89 1.86 -12.52
CA LEU A 60 6.65 1.52 -11.12
C LEU A 60 7.69 0.47 -10.67
N ARG A 61 8.47 0.79 -9.63
CA ARG A 61 9.42 -0.14 -9.01
C ARG A 61 8.84 -0.65 -7.69
N VAL A 62 8.61 -1.96 -7.59
CA VAL A 62 8.09 -2.63 -6.39
C VAL A 62 9.11 -3.65 -5.90
N ALA A 63 9.44 -3.63 -4.61
CA ALA A 63 10.28 -4.64 -3.99
C ALA A 63 9.41 -5.78 -3.45
N ILE A 64 9.70 -7.02 -3.87
CA ILE A 64 9.05 -8.24 -3.39
C ILE A 64 10.09 -9.00 -2.55
N ILE A 65 9.80 -9.20 -1.27
CA ILE A 65 10.79 -9.68 -0.28
C ILE A 65 11.03 -11.20 -0.43
N GLU A 66 10.02 -11.92 -0.88
CA GLU A 66 10.04 -13.38 -1.02
C GLU A 66 9.45 -13.72 -2.39
N THR A 67 10.30 -14.08 -3.34
CA THR A 67 9.86 -14.73 -4.59
C THR A 67 10.75 -15.94 -4.78
N THR A 68 10.12 -17.10 -4.97
CA THR A 68 10.79 -18.35 -5.28
C THR A 68 10.46 -18.72 -6.72
N GLU A 69 11.45 -19.19 -7.47
CA GLU A 69 11.19 -19.90 -8.72
C GLU A 69 10.68 -21.30 -8.40
N PRO A 70 9.82 -21.91 -9.24
CA PRO A 70 9.16 -21.39 -10.46
C PRO A 70 8.01 -20.37 -10.33
N LEU A 71 7.68 -19.65 -11.43
CA LEU A 71 6.55 -18.72 -11.56
C LEU A 71 5.25 -19.38 -12.07
N ASP A 72 5.07 -20.68 -11.84
CA ASP A 72 3.90 -21.43 -12.28
C ASP A 72 2.77 -21.32 -11.24
N PRO A 73 1.66 -20.59 -11.50
CA PRO A 73 0.61 -20.41 -10.51
C PRO A 73 -0.11 -21.71 -10.13
N ALA A 74 0.02 -22.79 -10.91
CA ALA A 74 -0.53 -24.09 -10.54
C ALA A 74 0.27 -24.77 -9.40
N ARG A 75 1.44 -24.22 -9.01
CA ARG A 75 2.34 -24.80 -8.01
C ARG A 75 2.46 -24.02 -6.72
N TYR A 76 1.96 -22.79 -6.64
CA TYR A 76 2.12 -21.90 -5.49
C TYR A 76 0.80 -21.37 -4.95
N TYR A 77 0.78 -21.13 -3.64
CA TYR A 77 -0.42 -20.70 -2.90
C TYR A 77 -0.16 -19.50 -1.97
N GLY A 78 1.06 -18.95 -1.97
CA GLY A 78 1.41 -17.78 -1.18
C GLY A 78 1.06 -16.47 -1.88
N THR A 79 0.87 -15.42 -1.09
CA THR A 79 0.43 -14.11 -1.58
C THR A 79 1.53 -13.38 -2.38
N SER A 80 2.80 -13.54 -1.98
CA SER A 80 3.93 -12.90 -2.66
C SER A 80 4.21 -13.52 -4.02
N GLU A 81 4.08 -14.84 -4.14
CA GLU A 81 4.27 -15.61 -5.37
C GLU A 81 3.21 -15.29 -6.42
N MET A 82 2.00 -14.86 -5.99
CA MET A 82 0.91 -14.48 -6.88
C MET A 82 1.04 -13.08 -7.47
N ILE A 83 1.96 -12.23 -6.98
CA ILE A 83 2.12 -10.86 -7.48
C ILE A 83 2.47 -10.86 -8.98
N VAL A 84 3.40 -11.71 -9.41
CA VAL A 84 3.80 -11.75 -10.83
C VAL A 84 2.71 -12.38 -11.71
N PRO A 85 2.17 -13.58 -11.41
CA PRO A 85 1.10 -14.18 -12.20
C PRO A 85 -0.14 -13.29 -12.34
N LEU A 86 -0.62 -12.64 -11.27
CA LEU A 86 -1.81 -11.77 -11.32
C LEU A 86 -1.62 -10.50 -12.18
N ASN A 87 -0.39 -10.14 -12.52
CA ASN A 87 -0.07 -8.99 -13.37
C ASN A 87 0.44 -9.38 -14.77
N THR A 88 0.67 -10.67 -15.03
CA THR A 88 1.21 -11.17 -16.30
C THR A 88 0.30 -12.18 -17.00
N GLN A 89 -0.71 -12.69 -16.28
CA GLN A 89 -1.64 -13.70 -16.76
C GLN A 89 -3.07 -13.26 -16.49
N GLU A 90 -4.00 -13.79 -17.27
CA GLU A 90 -5.43 -13.48 -17.17
C GLU A 90 -6.23 -14.71 -16.76
N GLY A 91 -7.15 -14.53 -15.80
CA GLY A 91 -8.13 -15.54 -15.42
C GLY A 91 -9.41 -15.43 -16.25
N LEU A 92 -10.36 -16.35 -16.05
CA LEU A 92 -11.69 -16.24 -16.64
C LEU A 92 -12.43 -15.00 -16.11
N LEU A 93 -12.37 -14.82 -14.79
CA LEU A 93 -12.95 -13.71 -14.04
C LEU A 93 -11.85 -13.09 -13.17
N ARG A 94 -12.12 -11.88 -12.67
CA ARG A 94 -11.29 -11.24 -11.64
C ARG A 94 -12.15 -10.55 -10.60
N TYR A 95 -11.57 -10.22 -9.45
CA TYR A 95 -12.23 -9.35 -8.48
C TYR A 95 -12.11 -7.90 -8.94
N LYS A 96 -13.22 -7.16 -8.86
CA LYS A 96 -13.19 -5.72 -9.03
C LYS A 96 -12.38 -5.08 -7.90
N MET A 97 -11.46 -4.19 -8.27
CA MET A 97 -10.48 -3.63 -7.33
C MET A 97 -11.15 -3.00 -6.10
N GLY A 98 -10.74 -3.44 -4.91
CA GLY A 98 -11.26 -2.95 -3.62
C GLY A 98 -12.60 -3.56 -3.20
N THR A 99 -13.09 -4.58 -3.91
CA THR A 99 -14.36 -5.26 -3.61
C THR A 99 -14.19 -6.78 -3.64
N TYR A 100 -15.23 -7.52 -3.23
CA TYR A 100 -15.33 -8.97 -3.38
C TYR A 100 -16.29 -9.37 -4.52
N GLU A 101 -16.62 -8.43 -5.40
CA GLU A 101 -17.48 -8.69 -6.56
C GLU A 101 -16.65 -9.18 -7.75
N PHE A 102 -17.15 -10.18 -8.46
CA PHE A 102 -16.54 -10.66 -9.69
C PHE A 102 -16.88 -9.74 -10.87
N GLU A 103 -15.90 -9.52 -11.74
CA GLU A 103 -16.08 -8.89 -13.05
C GLU A 103 -15.44 -9.74 -14.17
N PRO A 104 -15.95 -9.62 -15.41
CA PRO A 104 -15.39 -10.29 -16.57
C PRO A 104 -13.88 -10.05 -16.74
N MET A 105 -13.18 -11.05 -17.26
CA MET A 105 -11.80 -10.95 -17.73
C MET A 105 -11.68 -11.67 -19.08
N LEU A 106 -11.10 -12.88 -19.15
CA LEU A 106 -11.11 -13.66 -20.39
C LEU A 106 -12.51 -14.19 -20.76
N ALA A 107 -13.35 -14.46 -19.77
CA ALA A 107 -14.73 -14.85 -19.99
C ALA A 107 -15.62 -13.60 -19.99
N GLU A 108 -16.34 -13.38 -21.09
CA GLU A 108 -17.28 -12.25 -21.22
C GLU A 108 -18.61 -12.51 -20.50
N SER A 109 -18.98 -13.78 -20.33
CA SER A 109 -20.18 -14.22 -19.60
C SER A 109 -19.97 -15.60 -18.96
N TRP A 110 -20.82 -15.94 -17.99
CA TRP A 110 -20.83 -17.27 -17.35
C TRP A 110 -22.23 -17.61 -16.86
N GLU A 111 -22.52 -18.90 -16.78
CA GLU A 111 -23.74 -19.47 -16.18
C GLU A 111 -23.35 -20.31 -14.96
N VAL A 112 -24.24 -20.41 -13.97
CA VAL A 112 -24.03 -21.13 -12.70
C VAL A 112 -24.92 -22.35 -12.62
#